data_AF-A0A372LIX9-F1
#
_entry.id   AF-A0A372LIX9-F1
#
_cell.length_a   1.000
_cell.length_b   1.000
_cell.length_c   1.000
_cell.angle_alpha   90.00
_cell.angle_beta   90.00
_cell.angle_gamma   90.00
#
_symmetry.space_group_name_H-M   'P 1'
#
loop_
_entity.id
_entity.type
_entity.pdbx_description
1 polymer ?
#
loop_
_entity_poly.entity_id
_entity_poly.type
_entity_poly.pdbx_seq_one_letter_code
_entity_poly.pdbx_strand_id
1 'polypeptide(L)'
;MGNLIVKSQLEDVRSFLANTVDKLEQFLNEATISKLQQEKSGDEQYYKGLLSSIRRLLVYCEEGLEACQIVLKNEAFNKAAAEKTLYRIYHQCIEEYFAPKSDRWYEDSRSAYTGKNSIKFHFEVPQSISALLKDLEAGFQAMREDLAFYETDYRTKMMQSK
;
A
#
# COMPACT_ATOMS: atom_id res chain seq x y z
N MET A 1 -20.58 18.39 -9.11
CA MET A 1 -20.15 18.16 -7.71
C MET A 1 -19.33 16.87 -7.57
N GLY A 2 -19.79 15.71 -8.06
CA GLY A 2 -19.04 14.45 -7.97
C GLY A 2 -17.63 14.41 -8.63
N ASN A 3 -17.39 15.19 -9.70
CA ASN A 3 -16.04 15.28 -10.30
C ASN A 3 -15.00 15.91 -9.35
N LEU A 4 -15.42 16.87 -8.52
CA LEU A 4 -14.51 17.58 -7.60
C LEU A 4 -14.09 16.67 -6.44
N ILE A 5 -15.01 15.85 -5.94
CA ILE A 5 -14.74 14.89 -4.86
C ILE A 5 -13.73 13.84 -5.32
N VAL A 6 -13.98 13.20 -6.47
CA VAL A 6 -13.07 12.16 -6.99
C VAL A 6 -11.70 12.74 -7.34
N LYS A 7 -11.65 14.00 -7.82
CA LYS A 7 -10.37 14.67 -8.07
C LYS A 7 -9.60 14.91 -6.78
N SER A 8 -10.26 15.42 -5.73
CA SER A 8 -9.64 15.62 -4.41
C SER A 8 -9.08 14.31 -3.85
N GLN A 9 -9.88 13.24 -3.85
CA GLN A 9 -9.44 11.92 -3.39
C GLN A 9 -8.24 11.40 -4.18
N LEU A 10 -8.20 11.63 -5.49
CA LEU A 10 -7.04 11.26 -6.31
C LEU A 10 -5.78 12.07 -5.97
N GLU A 11 -5.93 13.35 -5.60
CA GLU A 11 -4.82 14.19 -5.12
C GLU A 11 -4.32 13.74 -3.73
N ASP A 12 -5.23 13.33 -2.85
CA ASP A 12 -4.91 12.79 -1.52
C ASP A 12 -4.15 11.47 -1.65
N VAL A 13 -4.65 10.54 -2.48
CA VAL A 13 -3.99 9.26 -2.78
C VAL A 13 -2.62 9.48 -3.42
N ARG A 14 -2.50 10.42 -4.37
CA ARG A 14 -1.19 10.77 -4.96
C ARG A 14 -0.20 11.19 -3.88
N SER A 15 -0.63 12.03 -2.94
CA SER A 15 0.25 12.55 -1.88
C SER A 15 0.65 11.45 -0.89
N PHE A 16 -0.30 10.57 -0.53
CA PHE A 16 -0.03 9.38 0.26
C PHE A 16 0.99 8.44 -0.43
N LEU A 17 0.79 8.15 -1.72
CA LEU A 17 1.67 7.25 -2.47
C LEU A 17 3.07 7.83 -2.61
N ALA A 18 3.21 9.13 -2.87
CA ALA A 18 4.52 9.80 -2.92
C ALA A 18 5.28 9.63 -1.60
N ASN A 19 4.64 9.94 -0.46
CA ASN A 19 5.26 9.76 0.86
C ASN A 19 5.61 8.28 1.15
N THR A 20 4.78 7.35 0.68
CA THR A 20 5.00 5.91 0.88
C THR A 20 6.18 5.40 0.06
N VAL A 21 6.26 5.81 -1.22
CA VAL A 21 7.38 5.51 -2.12
C VAL A 21 8.68 6.02 -1.50
N ASP A 22 8.74 7.28 -1.08
CA ASP A 22 9.93 7.88 -0.48
C ASP A 22 10.44 7.06 0.73
N LYS A 23 9.54 6.67 1.64
CA LYS A 23 9.87 5.87 2.83
C LYS A 23 10.38 4.46 2.47
N LEU A 24 9.73 3.80 1.52
CA LEU A 24 10.09 2.46 1.07
C LEU A 24 11.44 2.47 0.33
N GLU A 25 11.65 3.43 -0.56
CA GLU A 25 12.91 3.63 -1.28
C GLU A 25 14.06 3.90 -0.32
N GLN A 26 13.88 4.84 0.63
CA GLN A 26 14.91 5.17 1.62
C GLN A 26 15.35 3.93 2.40
N PHE A 27 14.41 3.11 2.85
CA PHE A 27 14.74 1.85 3.52
C PHE A 27 15.47 0.87 2.58
N LEU A 28 14.94 0.65 1.38
CA LEU A 28 15.46 -0.35 0.44
C LEU A 28 16.85 0.00 -0.11
N ASN A 29 17.19 1.28 -0.20
CA ASN A 29 18.51 1.76 -0.63
C ASN A 29 19.63 1.36 0.34
N GLU A 30 19.31 1.11 1.61
CA GLU A 30 20.30 0.77 2.63
C GLU A 30 20.18 -0.66 3.16
N ALA A 31 19.07 -1.34 2.90
CA ALA A 31 18.76 -2.67 3.41
C ALA A 31 19.53 -3.78 2.67
N THR A 32 20.34 -4.53 3.42
CA THR A 32 21.02 -5.74 2.92
C THR A 32 20.76 -6.92 3.86
N ILE A 33 20.80 -8.14 3.31
CA ILE A 33 20.65 -9.36 4.13
C ILE A 33 21.68 -9.39 5.26
N SER A 34 22.93 -9.02 4.98
CA SER A 34 23.98 -8.98 5.99
C SER A 34 23.66 -8.01 7.14
N LYS A 35 23.16 -6.80 6.84
CA LYS A 35 22.75 -5.84 7.88
C LYS A 35 21.57 -6.36 8.71
N LEU A 36 20.57 -6.96 8.05
CA LEU A 36 19.43 -7.55 8.73
C LEU A 36 19.84 -8.70 9.66
N GLN A 37 20.77 -9.56 9.24
CA GLN A 37 21.32 -10.64 10.07
C GLN A 37 22.16 -10.12 11.25
N GLN A 38 22.86 -8.99 11.08
CA GLN A 38 23.59 -8.33 12.16
C GLN A 38 22.65 -7.72 13.19
N GLU A 39 21.55 -7.10 12.74
CA GLU A 39 20.53 -6.52 13.61
C GLU A 39 19.79 -7.61 14.38
N LYS A 40 19.39 -8.68 13.69
CA LYS A 40 18.77 -9.85 14.28
C LYS A 40 19.04 -11.10 13.46
N SER A 41 19.78 -12.04 14.04
CA SER A 41 20.01 -13.34 13.39
C SER A 41 18.69 -14.10 13.21
N GLY A 42 18.48 -14.68 12.04
CA GLY A 42 17.25 -15.38 11.69
C GLY A 42 17.37 -16.15 10.38
N ASP A 43 16.25 -16.68 9.90
CA ASP A 43 16.21 -17.39 8.62
C ASP A 43 16.47 -16.40 7.45
N GLU A 44 17.61 -16.60 6.78
CA GLU A 44 18.02 -15.81 5.63
C GLU A 44 17.00 -15.86 4.49
N GLN A 45 16.38 -17.02 4.24
CA GLN A 45 15.40 -17.17 3.17
C GLN A 45 14.11 -16.40 3.49
N TYR A 46 13.71 -16.36 4.75
CA TYR A 46 12.59 -15.54 5.20
C TYR A 46 12.89 -14.05 5.02
N TYR A 47 14.09 -13.58 5.38
CA TYR A 47 14.49 -12.18 5.20
C TYR A 47 14.58 -11.78 3.72
N LYS A 48 15.09 -12.66 2.85
CA LYS A 48 15.02 -12.47 1.39
C LYS A 48 13.58 -12.32 0.92
N GLY A 49 12.67 -13.16 1.44
CA GLY A 49 11.25 -13.08 1.16
C GLY A 49 10.61 -11.76 1.60
N LEU A 50 10.95 -11.27 2.80
CA LEU A 50 10.48 -9.96 3.29
C LEU A 50 10.94 -8.82 2.39
N LEU A 51 12.24 -8.74 2.09
CA LEU A 51 12.76 -7.70 1.20
C LEU A 51 12.15 -7.79 -0.21
N SER A 52 11.90 -9.00 -0.73
CA SER A 52 11.21 -9.18 -2.00
C SER A 52 9.76 -8.67 -1.95
N SER A 53 9.08 -8.84 -0.82
CA SER A 53 7.69 -8.37 -0.63
C SER A 53 7.63 -6.85 -0.51
N ILE A 54 8.56 -6.25 0.23
CA ILE A 54 8.68 -4.79 0.37
C ILE A 54 8.99 -4.14 -0.99
N ARG A 55 9.90 -4.72 -1.80
CA ARG A 55 10.16 -4.25 -3.16
C ARG A 55 8.93 -4.31 -4.06
N ARG A 56 8.15 -5.39 -3.96
CA ARG A 56 6.91 -5.51 -4.74
C ARG A 56 5.90 -4.43 -4.35
N LEU A 57 5.74 -4.18 -3.04
CA LEU A 57 4.87 -3.12 -2.54
C LEU A 57 5.32 -1.75 -3.05
N LEU A 58 6.62 -1.47 -3.04
CA LEU A 58 7.19 -0.25 -3.61
C LEU A 58 6.79 -0.08 -5.08
N VAL A 59 7.03 -1.09 -5.91
CA VAL A 59 6.67 -1.05 -7.34
C VAL A 59 5.18 -0.77 -7.55
N TYR A 60 4.30 -1.41 -6.78
CA TYR A 60 2.86 -1.12 -6.88
C TYR A 60 2.53 0.32 -6.49
N CYS A 61 3.18 0.88 -5.47
CA CYS A 61 2.97 2.26 -5.06
C CYS A 61 3.49 3.25 -6.11
N GLU A 62 4.62 2.97 -6.76
CA GLU A 62 5.18 3.76 -7.86
C GLU A 62 4.24 3.78 -9.07
N GLU A 63 3.77 2.60 -9.51
CA GLU A 63 2.81 2.47 -10.61
C GLU A 63 1.50 3.22 -10.30
N GLY A 64 1.02 3.11 -9.06
CA GLY A 64 -0.16 3.84 -8.58
C GLY A 64 0.05 5.36 -8.59
N LEU A 65 1.21 5.82 -8.14
CA LEU A 65 1.58 7.23 -8.11
C LEU A 65 1.63 7.83 -9.51
N GLU A 66 2.31 7.14 -10.44
CA GLU A 66 2.39 7.55 -11.84
C GLU A 66 0.99 7.60 -12.47
N ALA A 67 0.16 6.58 -12.24
CA ALA A 67 -1.22 6.56 -12.73
C ALA A 67 -2.05 7.75 -12.22
N CYS A 68 -1.90 8.13 -10.94
CA CYS A 68 -2.54 9.33 -10.40
C CYS A 68 -2.07 10.59 -11.12
N GLN A 69 -0.75 10.74 -11.31
CA GLN A 69 -0.17 11.89 -11.99
C GLN A 69 -0.67 12.02 -13.43
N ILE A 70 -0.74 10.91 -14.19
CA ILE A 70 -1.24 10.89 -15.57
C ILE A 70 -2.69 11.37 -15.61
N VAL A 71 -3.56 10.84 -14.73
CA VAL A 71 -4.98 11.21 -14.73
C VAL A 71 -5.18 12.67 -14.33
N LEU A 72 -4.42 13.17 -13.35
CA LEU A 72 -4.50 14.56 -12.87
C LEU A 72 -3.94 15.60 -13.86
N LYS A 73 -3.00 15.19 -14.73
CA LYS A 73 -2.40 16.07 -15.76
C LYS A 73 -3.32 16.32 -16.96
N ASN A 74 -4.39 15.54 -17.15
CA ASN A 74 -5.32 15.73 -18.27
C ASN A 74 -6.01 17.11 -18.20
N GLU A 75 -6.07 17.81 -19.34
CA GLU A 75 -6.73 19.13 -19.46
C GLU A 75 -8.20 19.08 -19.01
N ALA A 76 -8.92 18.01 -19.41
CA ALA A 76 -10.25 17.71 -18.92
C ALA A 76 -10.20 16.52 -17.95
N PHE A 77 -10.65 16.72 -16.72
CA PHE A 77 -10.64 15.67 -15.70
C PHE A 77 -11.55 14.50 -16.11
N ASN A 78 -10.94 13.34 -16.37
CA ASN A 78 -11.65 12.12 -16.70
C ASN A 78 -12.02 11.35 -15.43
N LYS A 79 -13.25 11.58 -14.94
CA LYS A 79 -13.75 10.92 -13.73
C LYS A 79 -13.70 9.40 -13.81
N ALA A 80 -14.09 8.79 -14.93
CA ALA A 80 -14.11 7.34 -15.06
C ALA A 80 -12.70 6.72 -14.98
N ALA A 81 -11.70 7.40 -15.57
CA ALA A 81 -10.30 7.00 -15.43
C ALA A 81 -9.82 7.12 -13.98
N ALA A 82 -10.19 8.20 -13.29
CA ALA A 82 -9.84 8.40 -11.88
C ALA A 82 -10.44 7.30 -10.98
N GLU A 83 -11.74 7.01 -11.09
CA GLU A 83 -12.39 5.95 -10.30
C GLU A 83 -11.74 4.58 -10.56
N LYS A 84 -11.39 4.28 -11.82
CA LYS A 84 -10.67 3.04 -12.17
C LYS A 84 -9.26 2.99 -11.57
N THR A 85 -8.54 4.10 -11.56
CA THR A 85 -7.22 4.20 -10.95
C THR A 85 -7.29 3.98 -9.44
N LEU A 86 -8.25 4.63 -8.76
CA LEU A 86 -8.47 4.48 -7.32
C LEU A 86 -8.83 3.03 -6.94
N TYR A 87 -9.72 2.38 -7.72
CA TYR A 87 -10.03 0.97 -7.55
C TYR A 87 -8.79 0.06 -7.68
N ARG A 88 -7.92 0.33 -8.65
CA ARG A 88 -6.68 -0.44 -8.83
C ARG A 88 -5.72 -0.26 -7.67
N ILE A 89 -5.52 0.97 -7.21
CA ILE A 89 -4.64 1.29 -6.08
C ILE A 89 -5.12 0.60 -4.80
N TYR A 90 -6.43 0.59 -4.56
CA TYR A 90 -7.01 -0.15 -3.44
C TYR A 90 -6.58 -1.62 -3.44
N HIS A 91 -6.73 -2.32 -4.56
CA HIS A 91 -6.41 -3.75 -4.62
C HIS A 91 -4.92 -4.08 -4.76
N GLN A 92 -4.13 -3.23 -5.44
CA GLN A 92 -2.73 -3.53 -5.73
C GLN A 92 -1.79 -2.98 -4.66
N CYS A 93 -2.12 -1.87 -4.01
CA CYS A 93 -1.29 -1.26 -2.98
C CYS A 93 -1.86 -1.55 -1.60
N ILE A 94 -3.12 -1.15 -1.36
CA ILE A 94 -3.69 -1.14 -0.02
C ILE A 94 -3.90 -2.56 0.50
N GLU A 95 -4.60 -3.40 -0.27
CA GLU A 95 -4.82 -4.79 0.11
C GLU A 95 -3.52 -5.61 0.15
N GLU A 96 -2.56 -5.36 -0.76
CA GLU A 96 -1.26 -6.05 -0.72
C GLU A 96 -0.46 -5.72 0.55
N TYR A 97 -0.63 -4.53 1.14
CA TYR A 97 -0.01 -4.20 2.42
C TYR A 97 -0.63 -4.99 3.58
N PHE A 98 -1.95 -5.18 3.63
CA PHE A 98 -2.59 -5.92 4.74
C PHE A 98 -2.56 -7.45 4.55
N ALA A 99 -2.59 -7.91 3.30
CA ALA A 99 -2.63 -9.32 2.93
C ALA A 99 -1.71 -9.61 1.72
N PRO A 100 -0.38 -9.53 1.90
CA PRO A 100 0.57 -9.71 0.80
C PRO A 100 0.49 -11.12 0.23
N LYS A 101 0.55 -11.24 -1.11
CA LYS A 101 0.51 -12.55 -1.79
C LYS A 101 1.68 -13.47 -1.44
N SER A 102 2.77 -12.88 -0.96
CA SER A 102 3.95 -13.61 -0.53
C SER A 102 3.79 -14.30 0.83
N ASP A 103 2.73 -13.97 1.57
CA ASP A 103 2.42 -14.48 2.91
C ASP A 103 3.61 -14.37 3.86
N ARG A 104 4.31 -13.23 3.83
CA ARG A 104 5.44 -12.95 4.73
C ARG A 104 5.01 -12.22 5.99
N TRP A 105 3.93 -11.46 5.92
CA TRP A 105 3.23 -10.87 7.06
C TRP A 105 1.73 -10.92 6.76
N TYR A 106 0.91 -10.66 7.78
CA TYR A 106 -0.55 -10.66 7.67
C TYR A 106 -1.16 -9.68 8.66
N GLU A 107 -2.38 -9.24 8.38
CA GLU A 107 -3.18 -8.44 9.30
C GLU A 107 -3.83 -9.32 10.38
N ASP A 108 -3.59 -8.99 11.65
CA ASP A 108 -4.41 -9.46 12.77
C ASP A 108 -5.61 -8.53 12.95
N SER A 109 -6.75 -8.95 12.40
CA SER A 109 -8.03 -8.21 12.42
C SER A 109 -8.54 -7.87 13.81
N ARG A 110 -8.05 -8.52 14.87
CA ARG A 110 -8.42 -8.21 16.26
C ARG A 110 -7.72 -6.96 16.80
N SER A 111 -6.70 -6.48 16.12
CA SER A 111 -5.91 -5.32 16.56
C SER A 111 -6.70 -4.01 16.51
N ALA A 112 -7.74 -3.93 15.66
CA ALA A 112 -8.68 -2.81 15.57
C ALA A 112 -9.33 -2.44 16.91
N TYR A 113 -9.51 -3.41 17.81
CA TYR A 113 -10.12 -3.19 19.14
C TYR A 113 -9.11 -2.70 20.20
N THR A 114 -7.82 -2.67 19.89
CA THR A 114 -6.75 -2.42 20.87
C THR A 114 -5.89 -1.20 20.57
N GLY A 115 -6.11 -0.53 19.43
CA GLY A 115 -5.29 0.59 18.97
C GLY A 115 -3.83 0.21 18.69
N LYS A 116 -3.55 -1.09 18.52
CA LYS A 116 -2.22 -1.62 18.20
C LYS A 116 -2.08 -1.81 16.69
N ASN A 117 -0.85 -1.74 16.21
CA ASN A 117 -0.49 -2.15 14.85
C ASN A 117 -1.00 -3.57 14.54
N SER A 118 -1.71 -3.69 13.42
CA SER A 118 -2.38 -4.90 12.98
C SER A 118 -1.45 -5.88 12.28
N ILE A 119 -0.36 -5.40 11.67
CA ILE A 119 0.57 -6.26 10.94
C ILE A 119 1.35 -7.19 11.88
N LYS A 120 1.30 -8.49 11.59
CA LYS A 120 2.05 -9.57 12.25
C LYS A 120 2.95 -10.29 11.26
N PHE A 121 4.07 -10.79 11.76
CA PHE A 121 5.01 -11.61 11.00
C PHE A 121 4.91 -13.06 11.44
N HIS A 122 5.15 -14.00 10.51
CA HIS A 122 5.16 -15.44 10.81
C HIS A 122 6.37 -15.85 11.66
N PHE A 123 7.47 -15.12 11.53
CA PHE A 123 8.67 -15.31 12.35
C PHE A 123 9.15 -13.96 12.89
N GLU A 124 10.04 -13.99 13.87
CA GLU A 124 10.66 -12.77 14.37
C GLU A 124 11.47 -12.07 13.26
N VAL A 125 11.39 -10.75 13.21
CA VAL A 125 12.05 -9.93 12.19
C VAL A 125 12.95 -8.87 12.83
N PRO A 126 13.95 -8.35 12.10
CA PRO A 126 14.70 -7.17 12.51
C PRO A 126 13.76 -5.99 12.82
N GLN A 127 14.14 -5.19 13.82
CA GLN A 127 13.37 -4.03 14.25
C GLN A 127 13.18 -3.02 13.12
N SER A 128 14.17 -2.85 12.24
CA SER A 128 14.10 -1.96 11.06
C SER A 128 12.94 -2.32 10.12
N ILE A 129 12.72 -3.61 9.85
CA ILE A 129 11.57 -4.10 9.06
C ILE A 129 10.25 -3.84 9.81
N SER A 130 10.20 -4.19 11.11
CA SER A 130 8.97 -3.98 11.88
C SER A 130 8.62 -2.50 12.01
N ALA A 131 9.62 -1.63 12.19
CA ALA A 131 9.43 -0.19 12.31
C ALA A 131 8.92 0.41 11.00
N LEU A 132 9.48 0.00 9.85
CA LEU A 132 9.01 0.43 8.54
C LEU A 132 7.53 0.12 8.33
N LEU A 133 7.11 -1.14 8.50
CA LEU A 133 5.71 -1.49 8.26
C LEU A 133 4.78 -0.78 9.24
N LYS A 134 5.16 -0.63 10.51
CA LYS A 134 4.35 0.10 11.51
C LYS A 134 4.20 1.58 11.17
N ASP A 135 5.25 2.23 10.68
CA ASP A 135 5.25 3.64 10.29
C ASP A 135 4.36 3.91 9.06
N LEU A 136 4.21 2.91 8.18
CA LEU A 136 3.32 3.00 7.03
C LEU A 136 1.83 2.79 7.38
N GLU A 137 1.55 2.01 8.42
CA GLU A 137 0.21 1.46 8.69
C GLU A 137 -0.90 2.50 8.77
N ALA A 138 -0.66 3.62 9.45
CA ALA A 138 -1.67 4.67 9.62
C ALA A 138 -2.11 5.27 8.27
N GLY A 139 -1.18 5.48 7.34
CA GLY A 139 -1.49 5.97 6.00
C GLY A 139 -2.27 4.94 5.18
N PHE A 140 -1.84 3.68 5.22
CA PHE A 140 -2.54 2.58 4.56
C PHE A 140 -3.96 2.38 5.10
N GLN A 141 -4.14 2.51 6.42
CA GLN A 141 -5.44 2.41 7.08
C GLN A 141 -6.38 3.53 6.62
N ALA A 142 -5.91 4.78 6.63
CA ALA A 142 -6.70 5.92 6.17
C ALA A 142 -7.13 5.75 4.70
N MET A 143 -6.21 5.33 3.83
CA MET A 143 -6.54 5.07 2.42
C MET A 143 -7.47 3.88 2.23
N ARG A 144 -7.38 2.85 3.07
CA ARG A 144 -8.34 1.73 3.05
C ARG A 144 -9.76 2.21 3.34
N GLU A 145 -9.92 3.09 4.32
CA GLU A 145 -11.21 3.67 4.69
C GLU A 145 -11.75 4.59 3.59
N ASP A 146 -10.92 5.53 3.11
CA ASP A 146 -11.30 6.49 2.07
C ASP A 146 -11.67 5.83 0.75
N LEU A 147 -11.02 4.71 0.41
CA LEU A 147 -11.21 4.00 -0.84
C LEU A 147 -12.19 2.82 -0.76
N ALA A 148 -12.70 2.47 0.43
CA ALA A 148 -13.63 1.36 0.61
C ALA A 148 -14.89 1.48 -0.26
N PHE A 149 -15.35 2.70 -0.54
CA PHE A 149 -16.45 2.96 -1.46
C PHE A 149 -16.20 2.39 -2.87
N TYR A 150 -14.96 2.42 -3.35
CA TYR A 150 -14.63 1.90 -4.67
C TYR A 150 -14.63 0.37 -4.72
N GLU A 151 -14.42 -0.33 -3.61
CA GLU A 151 -14.50 -1.80 -3.56
C GLU A 151 -15.91 -2.31 -3.85
N THR A 152 -16.93 -1.64 -3.32
CA THR A 152 -18.33 -2.04 -3.40
C THR A 152 -19.05 -1.46 -4.64
N ASP A 153 -18.97 -0.15 -4.84
CA ASP A 153 -19.77 0.55 -5.86
C ASP A 153 -19.18 0.44 -7.26
N TYR A 154 -17.87 0.60 -7.43
CA TYR A 154 -17.23 0.46 -8.75
C TYR A 154 -17.37 -0.96 -9.27
N ARG A 155 -17.19 -1.96 -8.39
CA ARG A 155 -17.40 -3.38 -8.71
C ARG A 155 -18.82 -3.66 -9.17
N THR A 156 -19.82 -3.13 -8.47
CA THR A 156 -21.23 -3.26 -8.84
C THR A 156 -21.53 -2.64 -10.21
N LYS A 157 -21.04 -1.42 -10.47
CA LYS A 157 -21.17 -0.74 -11.77
C LYS A 157 -20.57 -1.56 -12.92
N MET A 158 -19.38 -2.14 -12.70
CA MET A 158 -18.72 -2.98 -13.70
C MET A 158 -19.46 -4.30 -13.96
N MET A 159 -20.16 -4.85 -12.97
CA MET A 159 -20.99 -6.05 -13.15
C MET A 159 -22.28 -5.76 -13.92
N GLN A 160 -22.91 -4.60 -13.70
CA GLN A 160 -24.16 -4.21 -14.37
C GLN A 160 -23.96 -3.70 -15.81
N SER A 161 -22.72 -3.32 -16.16
CA SER A 161 -22.37 -2.82 -17.50
C SER A 161 -21.90 -3.93 -18.46
N LYS A 162 -21.99 -5.20 -18.06
CA LYS A 162 -21.75 -6.39 -18.89
C LYS A 162 -23.08 -6.93 -19.41
#